data_AF-A0A5P3XAX0-F1
#
_entry.id   AF-A0A5P3XAX0-F1
#
_cell.length_a   1.000
_cell.length_b   1.000
_cell.length_c   1.000
_cell.angle_alpha   90.00
_cell.angle_beta   90.00
_cell.angle_gamma   90.00
#
_symmetry.space_group_name_H-M   'P 1'
#
loop_
_entity.id
_entity.type
_entity.pdbx_description
1 polymer ?
#
loop_
_entity_poly.entity_id
_entity_poly.type
_entity_poly.pdbx_seq_one_letter_code
_entity_poly.pdbx_strand_id
1 'polypeptide(L)'
;MKKTFILTVILTLLCTTIIFAQPSEHVMSSVKDLIRVQNDLDIIIKKIISCEYDKVSMEKTLRFDSELLSSIFNKCHNNYSKEDSNLVRRETDTIFYIASIYRLSINGILLYLEDKNNYEAYFLDSVAQYKVGRLTLDQFRQTLEKVYKIKI
;
A
#
# COMPACT_ATOMS: atom_id res chain seq x y z
N MET A 1 -35.75 28.23 27.35
CA MET A 1 -34.30 27.93 27.37
C MET A 1 -33.98 26.44 27.61
N LYS A 2 -34.69 25.71 28.49
CA LYS A 2 -34.43 24.27 28.70
C LYS A 2 -34.68 23.39 27.46
N LYS A 3 -35.73 23.68 26.68
CA LYS A 3 -36.10 22.90 25.48
C LYS A 3 -35.09 23.01 24.33
N THR A 4 -34.50 24.19 24.13
CA THR A 4 -33.48 24.42 23.11
C THR A 4 -32.16 23.74 23.48
N PHE A 5 -31.77 23.75 24.75
CA PHE A 5 -30.57 23.05 25.23
C PHE A 5 -30.66 21.53 25.02
N ILE A 6 -31.80 20.92 25.35
CA ILE A 6 -32.02 19.48 25.16
C ILE A 6 -31.97 19.11 23.67
N LEU A 7 -32.54 19.94 22.80
CA LEU A 7 -32.49 19.71 21.35
C LEU A 7 -31.06 19.78 20.82
N THR A 8 -30.26 20.75 21.26
CA THR A 8 -28.85 20.87 20.85
C THR A 8 -28.02 19.68 21.34
N VAL A 9 -28.27 19.19 22.55
CA VAL A 9 -27.60 18.01 23.14
C VAL A 9 -27.98 16.73 22.38
N ILE A 10 -29.25 16.53 22.05
CA ILE A 10 -29.71 15.39 21.25
C ILE A 10 -29.12 15.46 19.84
N LEU A 11 -29.07 16.64 19.22
CA LEU A 11 -28.50 16.82 17.89
C LEU A 11 -26.99 16.58 17.88
N THR A 12 -26.27 17.04 18.90
CA THR A 12 -24.82 16.75 19.04
C THR A 12 -24.57 15.27 19.30
N LEU A 13 -25.37 14.61 20.16
CA LEU A 13 -25.29 13.16 20.36
C LEU A 13 -25.60 12.36 19.10
N LEU A 14 -26.62 12.75 18.33
CA LEU A 14 -26.96 12.12 17.06
C LEU A 14 -25.83 12.32 16.03
N CYS A 15 -25.26 13.51 15.94
CA CYS A 15 -24.12 13.78 15.05
C CYS A 15 -22.83 13.06 15.50
N THR A 16 -22.57 12.88 16.80
CA THR A 16 -21.42 12.11 17.29
C THR A 16 -21.60 10.60 17.18
N THR A 17 -22.85 10.10 17.09
CA THR A 17 -23.12 8.67 16.81
C THR A 17 -22.96 8.28 15.34
N ILE A 18 -22.82 9.24 14.41
CA ILE A 18 -22.39 8.95 13.03
C ILE A 18 -20.86 8.84 13.03
N ILE A 19 -20.33 7.86 13.75
CA ILE A 19 -18.95 7.42 13.52
C ILE A 19 -19.00 6.66 12.20
N PHE A 20 -18.70 7.35 11.10
CA PHE A 20 -18.23 6.62 9.93
C PHE A 20 -17.01 5.85 10.41
N ALA A 21 -17.09 4.52 10.45
CA ALA A 21 -15.89 3.71 10.60
C ALA A 21 -14.91 4.26 9.55
N GLN A 22 -13.73 4.68 9.99
CA GLN A 22 -12.66 5.08 9.10
C GLN A 22 -11.61 3.96 9.14
N PRO A 23 -10.90 3.72 8.04
CA PRO A 23 -9.70 2.90 8.11
C PRO A 23 -8.75 3.51 9.13
N SER A 24 -7.99 2.66 9.81
CA SER A 24 -6.96 3.15 10.71
C SER A 24 -5.92 3.99 9.93
N GLU A 25 -5.21 4.86 10.66
CA GLU A 25 -4.14 5.68 10.08
C GLU A 25 -3.04 4.82 9.45
N HIS A 26 -2.74 3.65 10.03
CA HIS A 26 -1.74 2.74 9.47
C HIS A 26 -2.20 2.15 8.15
N VAL A 27 -3.49 1.80 8.00
CA VAL A 27 -4.04 1.30 6.73
C VAL A 27 -3.96 2.39 5.67
N MET A 28 -4.45 3.59 5.97
CA MET A 28 -4.48 4.68 4.99
C MET A 28 -3.07 5.11 4.55
N SER A 29 -2.16 5.28 5.50
CA SER A 29 -0.78 5.67 5.18
C SER A 29 -0.06 4.58 4.38
N SER A 30 -0.23 3.29 4.73
CA SER A 30 0.40 2.19 4.01
C SER A 30 -0.15 2.05 2.60
N VAL A 31 -1.46 2.23 2.39
CA VAL A 31 -2.05 2.20 1.03
C VAL A 31 -1.48 3.32 0.17
N LYS A 32 -1.32 4.53 0.72
CA LYS A 32 -0.70 5.65 0.00
C LYS A 32 0.75 5.34 -0.39
N ASP A 33 1.53 4.79 0.53
CA ASP A 33 2.91 4.39 0.28
C ASP A 33 2.97 3.28 -0.79
N LEU A 34 2.07 2.29 -0.74
CA LEU A 34 1.97 1.23 -1.76
C LEU A 34 1.60 1.77 -3.15
N ILE A 35 0.69 2.75 -3.24
CA ILE A 35 0.34 3.40 -4.51
C ILE A 35 1.57 4.09 -5.11
N ARG A 36 2.39 4.74 -4.28
CA ARG A 36 3.63 5.36 -4.73
C ARG A 36 4.58 4.31 -5.31
N VAL A 37 4.87 3.26 -4.55
CA VAL A 37 5.74 2.16 -5.00
C VAL A 37 5.23 1.52 -6.29
N GLN A 38 3.91 1.32 -6.42
CA GLN A 38 3.30 0.83 -7.65
C GLN A 38 3.60 1.74 -8.85
N ASN A 39 3.46 3.06 -8.68
CA ASN A 39 3.69 4.02 -9.76
C ASN A 39 5.17 4.07 -10.16
N ASP A 40 6.06 4.05 -9.17
CA ASP A 40 7.51 4.04 -9.41
C ASP A 40 7.94 2.74 -10.12
N LEU A 41 7.42 1.58 -9.71
CA LEU A 41 7.63 0.30 -10.40
C LEU A 41 7.11 0.29 -11.85
N ASP A 42 5.91 0.83 -12.10
CA ASP A 42 5.35 0.95 -13.46
C ASP A 42 6.28 1.75 -14.38
N ILE A 43 6.77 2.89 -13.89
CA ILE A 43 7.69 3.76 -14.64
C ILE A 43 9.01 3.02 -14.89
N ILE A 44 9.56 2.36 -13.89
CA ILE A 44 10.83 1.64 -14.01
C ILE A 44 10.74 0.49 -15.01
N ILE A 45 9.71 -0.35 -14.90
CA ILE A 45 9.47 -1.47 -15.80
C ILE A 45 9.35 -0.97 -17.25
N LYS A 46 8.56 0.10 -17.48
CA LYS A 46 8.41 0.71 -18.81
C LYS A 46 9.74 1.20 -19.38
N LYS A 47 10.55 1.88 -18.58
CA LYS A 47 11.87 2.39 -18.99
C LYS A 47 12.88 1.27 -19.29
N ILE A 48 12.84 0.17 -18.54
CA ILE A 48 13.68 -1.00 -18.82
C ILE A 48 13.27 -1.63 -20.16
N ILE A 49 11.96 -1.80 -20.39
CA ILE A 49 11.43 -2.36 -21.64
C ILE A 49 11.73 -1.47 -22.85
N SER A 50 11.66 -0.13 -22.70
CA SER A 50 12.03 0.81 -23.76
C SER A 50 13.54 0.97 -23.94
N CYS A 51 14.37 0.31 -23.13
CA CYS A 51 15.83 0.48 -23.09
C CYS A 51 16.27 1.93 -22.80
N GLU A 52 15.40 2.76 -22.22
CA GLU A 52 15.66 4.17 -21.88
C GLU A 52 15.80 4.31 -20.37
N TYR A 53 16.89 3.77 -19.81
CA TYR A 53 17.11 3.82 -18.38
C TYR A 53 18.52 4.24 -17.95
N ASP A 54 18.54 5.08 -16.93
CA ASP A 54 19.73 5.36 -16.14
C ASP A 54 19.74 4.44 -14.91
N LYS A 55 20.71 3.51 -14.87
CA LYS A 55 20.84 2.50 -13.82
C LYS A 55 20.94 3.14 -12.43
N VAL A 56 21.76 4.19 -12.28
CA VAL A 56 22.03 4.81 -10.97
C VAL A 56 20.77 5.47 -10.40
N SER A 57 20.05 6.25 -11.21
CA SER A 57 18.79 6.86 -10.81
C SER A 57 17.72 5.81 -10.45
N MET A 58 17.62 4.73 -11.23
CA MET A 58 16.68 3.64 -10.93
C MET A 58 17.00 2.93 -9.61
N GLU A 59 18.26 2.55 -9.38
CA GLU A 59 18.67 1.93 -8.13
C GLU A 59 18.35 2.81 -6.93
N LYS A 60 18.54 4.13 -7.05
CA LYS A 60 18.19 5.09 -6.00
C LYS A 60 16.68 5.08 -5.70
N THR A 61 15.84 5.10 -6.73
CA THR A 61 14.38 5.02 -6.55
C THR A 61 13.98 3.68 -5.92
N LEU A 62 14.50 2.56 -6.43
CA LEU A 62 14.19 1.22 -5.90
C LEU A 62 14.65 1.02 -4.45
N ARG A 63 15.77 1.63 -4.05
CA ARG A 63 16.24 1.63 -2.66
C ARG A 63 15.33 2.46 -1.76
N PHE A 64 14.91 3.63 -2.22
CA PHE A 64 13.93 4.45 -1.47
C PHE A 64 12.59 3.71 -1.30
N ASP A 65 12.07 3.08 -2.35
CA ASP A 65 10.84 2.29 -2.28
C ASP A 65 11.01 1.06 -1.37
N SER A 66 12.19 0.45 -1.39
CA SER A 66 12.56 -0.59 -0.43
C SER A 66 12.52 -0.11 1.02
N GLU A 67 12.92 1.13 1.32
CA GLU A 67 12.81 1.69 2.67
C GLU A 67 11.35 1.95 3.06
N LEU A 68 10.52 2.43 2.13
CA LEU A 68 9.08 2.58 2.34
C LEU A 68 8.41 1.25 2.67
N LEU A 69 8.70 0.19 1.90
CA LEU A 69 8.18 -1.14 2.16
C LEU A 69 8.64 -1.68 3.53
N SER A 70 9.89 -1.41 3.94
CA SER A 70 10.38 -1.77 5.27
C SER A 70 9.60 -1.07 6.38
N SER A 71 9.28 0.22 6.18
CA SER A 71 8.42 0.98 7.10
C SER A 71 7.02 0.37 7.20
N ILE A 72 6.43 -0.04 6.07
CA ILE A 72 5.15 -0.74 6.05
C ILE A 72 5.21 -2.05 6.84
N PHE A 73 6.24 -2.87 6.64
CA PHE A 73 6.38 -4.12 7.40
C PHE A 73 6.45 -3.89 8.91
N ASN A 74 7.18 -2.85 9.35
CA ASN A 74 7.22 -2.47 10.75
C ASN A 74 5.85 -2.01 11.28
N LYS A 75 5.11 -1.22 10.49
CA LYS A 75 3.73 -0.84 10.84
C LYS A 75 2.83 -2.07 10.95
N CYS A 76 2.90 -3.01 10.00
CA CYS A 76 2.13 -4.24 10.05
C CYS A 76 2.44 -5.06 11.30
N HIS A 77 3.72 -5.29 11.59
CA HIS A 77 4.14 -6.05 12.78
C HIS A 77 3.63 -5.43 14.09
N ASN A 78 3.75 -4.11 14.21
CA ASN A 78 3.34 -3.39 15.41
C ASN A 78 1.83 -3.36 15.63
N ASN A 79 1.03 -3.34 14.57
CA ASN A 79 -0.43 -3.31 14.66
C ASN A 79 -1.04 -4.72 14.74
N TYR A 80 -0.40 -5.72 14.14
CA TYR A 80 -0.90 -7.10 14.17
C TYR A 80 -0.99 -7.67 15.60
N SER A 81 -0.01 -7.35 16.46
CA SER A 81 0.06 -7.83 17.84
C SER A 81 -0.88 -7.12 18.82
N LYS A 82 -1.43 -5.97 18.44
CA LYS A 82 -2.19 -5.09 19.35
C LYS A 82 -3.70 -5.11 19.13
N GLU A 83 -4.17 -5.80 18.08
CA GLU A 83 -5.56 -5.67 17.65
C GLU A 83 -6.37 -6.97 17.78
N ASP A 84 -7.52 -6.86 18.45
CA ASP A 84 -8.52 -7.92 18.60
C ASP A 84 -9.52 -7.99 17.43
N SER A 85 -9.49 -7.01 16.53
CA SER A 85 -10.41 -6.93 15.39
C SER A 85 -9.94 -7.80 14.21
N ASN A 86 -10.75 -8.80 13.83
CA ASN A 86 -10.50 -9.61 12.63
C ASN A 86 -10.49 -8.77 11.34
N LEU A 87 -11.23 -7.66 11.30
CA LEU A 87 -11.24 -6.75 10.15
C LEU A 87 -9.84 -6.13 9.97
N VAL A 88 -9.28 -5.58 11.04
CA VAL A 88 -8.00 -4.88 10.96
C VAL A 88 -6.82 -5.84 10.79
N ARG A 89 -6.91 -7.06 11.36
CA ARG A 89 -5.96 -8.14 11.04
C ARG A 89 -5.95 -8.45 9.55
N ARG A 90 -7.13 -8.65 8.95
CA ARG A 90 -7.26 -8.90 7.51
C ARG A 90 -6.69 -7.76 6.67
N GLU A 91 -6.94 -6.51 7.02
CA GLU A 91 -6.40 -5.34 6.31
C GLU A 91 -4.88 -5.28 6.43
N THR A 92 -4.36 -5.54 7.63
CA THR A 92 -2.92 -5.55 7.91
C THR A 92 -2.21 -6.68 7.15
N ASP A 93 -2.80 -7.88 7.11
CA ASP A 93 -2.29 -9.02 6.34
C ASP A 93 -2.30 -8.74 4.84
N THR A 94 -3.36 -8.08 4.35
CA THR A 94 -3.46 -7.71 2.94
C THR A 94 -2.37 -6.70 2.56
N ILE A 95 -2.13 -5.69 3.40
CA ILE A 95 -1.05 -4.71 3.22
C ILE A 95 0.31 -5.41 3.23
N PHE A 96 0.56 -6.31 4.19
CA PHE A 96 1.80 -7.06 4.30
C PHE A 96 2.06 -7.92 3.06
N TYR A 97 1.02 -8.58 2.55
CA TYR A 97 1.07 -9.38 1.33
C TYR A 97 1.43 -8.54 0.10
N ILE A 98 0.73 -7.41 -0.12
CA ILE A 98 1.02 -6.51 -1.26
C ILE A 98 2.45 -5.97 -1.16
N ALA A 99 2.88 -5.52 0.02
CA ALA A 99 4.23 -5.02 0.26
C ALA A 99 5.30 -6.08 -0.03
N SER A 100 5.02 -7.35 0.31
CA SER A 100 5.92 -8.47 0.03
C SER A 100 6.03 -8.76 -1.47
N ILE A 101 4.92 -8.69 -2.21
CA ILE A 101 4.94 -8.84 -3.68
C ILE A 101 5.75 -7.72 -4.34
N TYR A 102 5.55 -6.47 -3.94
CA TYR A 102 6.36 -5.36 -4.47
C TYR A 102 7.82 -5.47 -4.06
N ARG A 103 8.13 -5.98 -2.86
CA ARG A 103 9.52 -6.25 -2.47
C ARG A 103 10.19 -7.25 -3.38
N LEU A 104 9.51 -8.35 -3.71
CA LEU A 104 10.02 -9.36 -4.64
C LEU A 104 10.26 -8.74 -6.04
N SER A 105 9.31 -7.94 -6.53
CA SER A 105 9.48 -7.20 -7.78
C SER A 105 10.68 -6.25 -7.76
N ILE A 106 10.89 -5.51 -6.68
CA ILE A 106 12.05 -4.60 -6.57
C ILE A 106 13.35 -5.40 -6.58
N ASN A 107 13.43 -6.48 -5.80
CA ASN A 107 14.64 -7.28 -5.68
C ASN A 107 15.01 -7.94 -7.02
N GLY A 108 14.05 -8.46 -7.77
CA GLY A 108 14.34 -9.05 -9.08
C GLY A 108 14.75 -8.00 -10.13
N ILE A 109 14.21 -6.79 -10.08
CA ILE A 109 14.69 -5.68 -10.91
C ILE A 109 16.13 -5.29 -10.52
N LEU A 110 16.45 -5.21 -9.24
CA LEU A 110 17.81 -4.91 -8.79
C LEU A 110 18.82 -5.97 -9.28
N LEU A 111 18.49 -7.26 -9.17
CA LEU A 111 19.32 -8.35 -9.72
C LEU A 111 19.53 -8.17 -11.23
N TYR A 112 18.47 -7.88 -11.97
CA TYR A 112 18.57 -7.61 -13.41
C TYR A 112 19.47 -6.42 -13.74
N LEU A 113 19.40 -5.34 -12.94
CA LEU A 113 20.26 -4.18 -13.12
C LEU A 113 21.72 -4.49 -12.79
N GLU A 114 22.00 -5.41 -11.85
CA GLU A 114 23.35 -5.89 -11.53
C GLU A 114 23.99 -6.62 -12.70
N ASP A 115 23.32 -7.64 -13.24
CA ASP A 115 23.77 -8.40 -14.41
C ASP A 115 22.59 -8.88 -15.28
N LYS A 116 22.34 -8.13 -16.35
CA LYS A 116 21.24 -8.38 -17.29
C LYS A 116 21.26 -9.78 -17.89
N ASN A 117 22.44 -10.30 -18.24
CA ASN A 117 22.55 -11.56 -18.99
C ASN A 117 22.27 -12.76 -18.09
N ASN A 118 22.61 -12.67 -16.80
CA ASN A 118 22.42 -13.75 -15.84
C ASN A 118 21.05 -13.71 -15.14
N TYR A 119 20.40 -12.54 -15.11
CA TYR A 119 19.19 -12.33 -14.30
C TYR A 119 17.96 -11.86 -15.07
N GLU A 120 17.91 -12.03 -16.40
CA GLU A 120 16.74 -11.73 -17.23
C GLU A 120 15.44 -12.40 -16.70
N ALA A 121 15.53 -13.65 -16.26
CA ALA A 121 14.38 -14.36 -15.69
C ALA A 121 13.80 -13.68 -14.44
N TYR A 122 14.64 -13.07 -13.61
CA TYR A 122 14.18 -12.33 -12.42
C TYR A 122 13.50 -11.01 -12.79
N PHE A 123 13.87 -10.39 -13.91
CA PHE A 123 13.12 -9.24 -14.43
C PHE A 123 11.73 -9.66 -14.89
N LEU A 124 11.60 -10.76 -15.63
CA LEU A 124 10.30 -11.25 -16.08
C LEU A 124 9.40 -11.65 -14.90
N ASP A 125 9.95 -12.34 -13.89
CA ASP A 125 9.23 -12.62 -12.64
C ASP A 125 8.82 -11.31 -11.95
N SER A 126 9.70 -10.32 -11.87
CA SER A 126 9.38 -9.02 -11.27
C SER A 126 8.20 -8.34 -11.96
N VAL A 127 8.11 -8.39 -13.28
CA VAL A 127 6.95 -7.86 -14.02
C VAL A 127 5.67 -8.61 -13.66
N ALA A 128 5.73 -9.93 -13.46
CA ALA A 128 4.59 -10.72 -13.00
C ALA A 128 4.19 -10.34 -11.57
N GLN A 129 5.15 -10.24 -10.64
CA GLN A 129 4.91 -9.81 -9.26
C GLN A 129 4.29 -8.41 -9.23
N TYR A 130 4.85 -7.44 -9.95
CA TYR A 130 4.28 -6.09 -10.08
C TYR A 130 2.79 -6.13 -10.50
N LYS A 131 2.45 -6.92 -11.53
CA LYS A 131 1.07 -7.05 -12.00
C LYS A 131 0.14 -7.61 -10.92
N VAL A 132 0.57 -8.66 -10.22
CA VAL A 132 -0.20 -9.25 -9.10
C VAL A 132 -0.38 -8.23 -7.98
N GLY A 133 0.69 -7.53 -7.59
CA GLY A 133 0.65 -6.52 -6.54
C GLY A 133 -0.31 -5.37 -6.89
N ARG A 134 -0.25 -4.86 -8.12
CA ARG A 134 -1.18 -3.82 -8.62
C ARG A 134 -2.64 -4.26 -8.57
N LEU A 135 -2.96 -5.44 -9.09
CA LEU A 135 -4.33 -5.97 -9.07
C LEU A 135 -4.84 -6.12 -7.64
N THR A 136 -3.99 -6.63 -6.75
CA THR A 136 -4.33 -6.81 -5.33
C THR A 136 -4.54 -5.48 -4.63
N LEU A 137 -3.70 -4.47 -4.89
CA LEU A 137 -3.84 -3.13 -4.33
C LEU A 137 -5.13 -2.44 -4.81
N ASP A 138 -5.44 -2.53 -6.10
CA ASP A 138 -6.67 -1.96 -6.66
C ASP A 138 -7.93 -2.61 -6.04
N GLN A 139 -7.93 -3.95 -5.89
CA GLN A 139 -9.02 -4.67 -5.21
C GLN A 139 -9.13 -4.29 -3.73
N PHE A 140 -8.00 -4.13 -3.04
CA PHE A 140 -7.97 -3.74 -1.64
C PHE A 140 -8.52 -2.33 -1.46
N ARG A 141 -8.13 -1.37 -2.31
CA ARG A 141 -8.68 -0.02 -2.32
C ARG A 141 -10.19 -0.02 -2.50
N GLN A 142 -10.70 -0.71 -3.52
CA GLN A 142 -12.15 -0.83 -3.74
C GLN A 142 -12.88 -1.42 -2.53
N THR A 143 -12.26 -2.38 -1.84
CA THR A 143 -12.80 -2.97 -0.62
C THR A 143 -12.87 -1.92 0.50
N LEU A 144 -11.80 -1.17 0.74
CA LEU A 144 -11.77 -0.11 1.75
C LEU A 144 -12.80 0.99 1.43
N GLU A 145 -12.88 1.43 0.18
CA GLU A 145 -13.87 2.43 -0.26
C GLU A 145 -15.30 1.97 0.01
N LYS A 146 -15.58 0.68 -0.23
CA LYS A 146 -16.91 0.08 0.01
C LYS A 146 -17.22 -0.07 1.50
N VAL A 147 -16.27 -0.53 2.30
CA VAL A 147 -16.45 -0.78 3.75
C VAL A 147 -16.60 0.54 4.50
N TYR A 148 -15.75 1.51 4.19
CA TYR A 148 -15.65 2.77 4.94
C TYR A 148 -16.38 3.94 4.28
N LYS A 149 -16.92 3.75 3.06
CA LYS A 149 -17.64 4.78 2.30
C LYS A 149 -16.78 6.04 2.06
N ILE A 150 -15.49 5.84 1.81
CA ILE A 150 -14.52 6.88 1.48
C ILE A 150 -13.97 6.67 0.07
N LYS A 151 -13.26 7.66 -0.47
CA LYS A 151 -12.52 7.56 -1.73
C LYS A 151 -11.02 7.57 -1.43
N ILE A 152 -10.28 6.60 -1.97
CA ILE A 152 -8.84 6.40 -1.71
C ILE A 152 -8.03 6.58 -2.99
#